data_AF-A0A1D6Q2S3-F1
#
_entry.id   AF-A0A1D6Q2S3-F1
#
_cell.length_a   1.000
_cell.length_b   1.000
_cell.length_c   1.000
_cell.angle_alpha   90.00
_cell.angle_beta   90.00
_cell.angle_gamma   90.00
#
_symmetry.space_group_name_H-M   'P 1'
#
loop_
_entity.id
_entity.type
_entity.pdbx_description
1 polymer ?
#
loop_
_entity_poly.entity_id
_entity_poly.type
_entity_poly.pdbx_seq_one_letter_code
_entity_poly.pdbx_strand_id
1 'polypeptide(L)'
;MSCLYSMTAAFGSGALFSIVSGMGTPNPVLNAITTGVAFAVFQGGFFMIGQKFSKPSSEDTYYSLTRSMLHKLGLEKYEKNFRKGLLNDQTLPLLTDSALRDVKIPPGPRLLILDQIKRDPGLVRAK
;
A
#
# COMPACT_ATOMS: atom_id res chain seq x y z
N MET A 1 -9.36 -12.57 12.21
CA MET A 1 -9.64 -12.42 13.66
C MET A 1 -9.23 -11.07 14.25
N SER A 2 -8.18 -10.39 13.78
CA SER A 2 -7.65 -9.15 14.40
C SER A 2 -8.57 -7.91 14.33
N CYS A 3 -9.38 -7.77 13.28
CA CYS A 3 -10.30 -6.63 13.12
C CYS A 3 -11.42 -6.62 14.19
N LEU A 4 -11.97 -7.79 14.52
CA LEU A 4 -13.05 -7.92 15.52
C LEU A 4 -12.56 -7.54 16.92
N TYR A 5 -11.30 -7.87 17.24
CA TYR A 5 -10.67 -7.52 18.52
C TYR A 5 -10.43 -6.00 18.65
N SER A 6 -9.95 -5.35 17.58
CA SER A 6 -9.75 -3.90 17.56
C SER A 6 -11.06 -3.12 17.68
N MET A 7 -12.13 -3.57 17.02
CA MET A 7 -13.45 -2.94 17.12
C MET A 7 -14.05 -3.06 18.53
N THR A 8 -13.96 -4.25 19.13
CA THR A 8 -14.46 -4.49 20.49
C THR A 8 -13.65 -3.73 21.54
N ALA A 9 -12.33 -3.63 21.38
CA ALA A 9 -11.48 -2.85 22.28
C ALA A 9 -11.75 -1.33 22.18
N ALA A 10 -11.98 -0.81 20.97
CA ALA A 10 -12.31 0.59 20.74
C ALA A 10 -13.66 0.98 21.36
N PHE A 11 -14.68 0.12 21.18
CA PHE A 11 -15.98 0.29 21.81
C PHE A 11 -15.88 0.23 23.35
N GLY A 12 -15.12 -0.74 23.88
CA GLY A 12 -14.89 -0.88 25.32
C GLY A 12 -14.22 0.34 25.95
N SER A 13 -13.23 0.93 25.26
CA SER A 13 -12.57 2.15 25.71
C SER A 13 -13.49 3.38 25.66
N GLY A 14 -14.29 3.55 24.59
CA GLY A 14 -15.25 4.66 24.48
C GLY A 14 -16.40 4.59 25.50
N ALA A 15 -16.87 3.37 25.81
CA ALA A 15 -17.86 3.14 26.85
C ALA A 15 -17.31 3.50 28.24
N LEU A 16 -16.09 3.05 28.58
CA LEU A 16 -15.46 3.38 29.86
C LEU A 16 -15.13 4.88 30.00
N PHE A 17 -14.66 5.54 28.93
CA PHE A 17 -14.44 7.00 28.90
C PHE A 17 -15.74 7.78 29.19
N SER A 18 -16.87 7.31 28.67
CA SER A 18 -18.17 7.97 28.87
C SER A 18 -18.74 7.73 30.27
N ILE A 19 -18.40 6.60 30.89
CA ILE A 19 -18.76 6.32 32.29
C ILE A 19 -17.92 7.19 33.24
N VAL A 20 -16.62 7.36 32.99
CA VAL A 20 -15.74 8.16 33.87
C VAL A 20 -15.92 9.67 33.68
N SER A 21 -16.25 10.13 32.46
CA SER A 21 -16.51 11.56 32.17
C SER A 21 -17.99 11.96 32.29
N GLY A 22 -18.89 10.99 32.51
CA GLY A 22 -20.33 11.17 32.63
C GLY A 22 -20.85 11.44 34.05
N MET A 23 -19.99 11.85 34.98
CA MET A 23 -20.38 12.24 36.35
C MET A 23 -21.21 13.54 36.30
N GLY A 24 -22.53 13.41 36.07
CA GLY A 24 -23.49 14.52 36.12
C GLY A 24 -24.58 14.57 35.03
N THR A 25 -24.74 13.56 34.16
CA THR A 25 -25.78 13.60 33.10
C THR A 25 -26.94 12.60 33.33
N PRO A 26 -28.20 12.95 33.01
CA PRO A 26 -29.37 12.16 33.43
C PRO A 26 -29.50 10.75 32.82
N ASN A 27 -28.74 10.42 31.76
CA ASN A 27 -28.87 9.15 31.03
C ASN A 27 -27.50 8.60 30.58
N PRO A 28 -26.69 8.05 31.51
CA PRO A 28 -25.32 7.60 31.26
C PRO A 28 -25.22 6.44 30.25
N VAL A 29 -26.24 5.61 30.14
CA VAL A 29 -26.28 4.45 29.23
C VAL A 29 -26.40 4.88 27.77
N LEU A 30 -27.27 5.86 27.47
CA LEU A 30 -27.43 6.40 26.12
C LEU A 30 -26.16 7.12 25.64
N ASN A 31 -25.51 7.86 26.54
CA ASN A 31 -24.27 8.58 26.25
C ASN A 31 -23.09 7.62 26.00
N ALA A 32 -22.99 6.49 26.70
CA ALA A 32 -21.94 5.49 26.46
C ALA A 32 -22.12 4.72 25.14
N ILE A 33 -23.35 4.48 24.72
CA ILE A 33 -23.64 3.80 23.44
C ILE A 33 -23.31 4.72 22.27
N THR A 34 -23.73 5.99 22.31
CA THR A 34 -23.50 6.91 21.20
C THR A 34 -22.01 7.23 21.00
N THR A 35 -21.24 7.38 22.09
CA THR A 35 -19.80 7.60 22.01
C THR A 35 -19.06 6.34 21.61
N GLY A 36 -19.43 5.17 22.15
CA GLY A 36 -18.86 3.88 21.75
C GLY A 36 -19.05 3.61 20.25
N VAL A 37 -20.23 3.91 19.69
CA VAL A 37 -20.51 3.80 18.26
C VAL A 37 -19.71 4.82 17.44
N ALA A 38 -19.60 6.08 17.89
CA ALA A 38 -18.81 7.10 17.21
C ALA A 38 -17.32 6.72 17.13
N PHE A 39 -16.73 6.24 18.22
CA PHE A 39 -15.33 5.78 18.24
C PHE A 39 -15.13 4.49 17.41
N ALA A 40 -16.10 3.59 17.38
CA ALA A 40 -16.06 2.40 16.52
C ALA A 40 -16.13 2.76 15.02
N VAL A 41 -16.94 3.73 14.64
CA VAL A 41 -17.01 4.23 13.25
C VAL A 41 -15.71 4.95 12.88
N PHE A 42 -15.14 5.74 13.80
CA PHE A 42 -13.88 6.46 13.54
C PHE A 42 -12.71 5.48 13.38
N GLN A 43 -12.58 4.47 14.25
CA GLN A 43 -11.55 3.42 14.09
C GLN A 43 -11.83 2.51 12.88
N GLY A 44 -13.09 2.17 12.58
CA GLY A 44 -13.45 1.38 11.40
C GLY A 44 -13.14 2.10 10.08
N GLY A 45 -13.42 3.41 10.02
CA GLY A 45 -13.12 4.26 8.87
C GLY A 45 -11.61 4.44 8.64
N PHE A 46 -10.85 4.71 9.72
CA PHE A 46 -9.39 4.83 9.63
C PHE A 46 -8.70 3.49 9.32
N PHE A 47 -9.19 2.37 9.86
CA PHE A 47 -8.65 1.04 9.58
C PHE A 47 -8.87 0.62 8.12
N MET A 48 -10.00 0.98 7.51
CA MET A 48 -10.28 0.71 6.09
C MET A 48 -9.41 1.55 5.16
N ILE A 49 -9.14 2.82 5.51
CA ILE A 49 -8.14 3.66 4.83
C ILE A 49 -6.73 3.05 5.00
N GLY A 50 -6.41 2.57 6.20
CA GLY A 50 -5.14 1.94 6.53
C GLY A 50 -4.92 0.64 5.76
N GLN A 51 -5.91 -0.24 5.63
CA GLN A 51 -5.79 -1.47 4.85
C GLN A 51 -5.58 -1.24 3.34
N LYS A 52 -6.10 -0.15 2.78
CA LYS A 52 -5.80 0.26 1.39
C LYS A 52 -4.33 0.71 1.23
N PHE A 53 -3.65 1.08 2.30
CA PHE A 53 -2.26 1.55 2.32
C PHE A 53 -1.26 0.51 2.88
N SER A 54 -1.71 -0.38 3.76
CA SER A 54 -0.92 -1.40 4.48
C SER A 54 -0.98 -2.79 3.87
N LYS A 55 -1.71 -3.02 2.77
CA LYS A 55 -1.46 -4.24 1.97
C LYS A 55 -0.11 -4.04 1.28
N PRO A 56 0.96 -4.80 1.62
CA PRO A 56 2.00 -5.03 0.64
C PRO A 56 1.29 -5.73 -0.50
N SER A 57 1.12 -5.04 -1.63
CA SER A 57 0.49 -5.61 -2.81
C SER A 57 1.27 -6.89 -3.08
N SER A 58 0.61 -8.04 -3.18
CA SER A 58 1.24 -9.32 -3.53
C SER A 58 2.01 -9.25 -4.86
N GLU A 59 1.87 -8.14 -5.59
CA GLU A 59 2.78 -7.68 -6.63
C GLU A 59 4.25 -7.57 -6.22
N ASP A 60 4.60 -7.17 -4.99
CA ASP A 60 6.01 -6.87 -4.64
C ASP A 60 6.97 -8.04 -4.93
N THR A 61 6.48 -9.28 -4.90
CA THR A 61 7.23 -10.47 -5.33
C THR A 61 7.57 -10.46 -6.82
N TYR A 62 6.63 -10.06 -7.68
CA TYR A 62 6.77 -9.98 -9.14
C TYR A 62 7.45 -8.70 -9.63
N TYR A 63 7.72 -7.73 -8.77
CA TYR A 63 8.46 -6.50 -9.12
C TYR A 63 9.82 -6.43 -8.41
N SER A 64 10.26 -7.51 -7.76
CA SER A 64 11.47 -7.51 -6.95
C SER A 64 12.74 -7.24 -7.78
N LEU A 65 12.85 -7.85 -8.96
CA LEU A 65 13.97 -7.65 -9.88
C LEU A 65 13.89 -6.29 -10.56
N THR A 66 12.70 -5.92 -11.03
CA THR A 66 12.42 -4.63 -11.66
C THR A 66 12.77 -3.49 -10.73
N ARG A 67 12.36 -3.59 -9.45
CA ARG A 67 12.69 -2.61 -8.41
C ARG A 67 14.19 -2.55 -8.12
N SER A 68 14.85 -3.70 -8.05
CA SER A 68 16.30 -3.78 -7.84
C SER A 68 17.07 -3.15 -9.01
N MET A 69 16.62 -3.36 -10.25
CA MET A 69 17.18 -2.72 -11.44
C MET A 69 16.96 -1.20 -11.39
N LEU A 70 15.73 -0.75 -11.12
CA LEU A 70 15.41 0.67 -11.00
C LEU A 70 16.25 1.35 -9.91
N HIS A 71 16.42 0.70 -8.76
CA HIS A 71 17.28 1.19 -7.68
C HIS A 71 18.74 1.32 -8.12
N LYS A 72 19.30 0.31 -8.82
CA LYS A 72 20.67 0.37 -9.35
C LYS A 72 20.88 1.53 -10.34
N LEU A 73 19.86 1.85 -11.14
CA LEU A 73 19.89 2.94 -12.12
C LEU A 73 19.52 4.31 -11.52
N GLY A 74 19.13 4.39 -10.23
CA GLY A 74 18.63 5.62 -9.61
C GLY A 74 17.24 6.06 -10.13
N LEU A 75 16.45 5.12 -10.65
CA LEU A 75 15.16 5.32 -11.32
C LEU A 75 13.96 4.90 -10.47
N GLU A 76 14.11 4.78 -9.15
CA GLU A 76 13.06 4.36 -8.19
C GLU A 76 11.76 5.15 -8.32
N LYS A 77 11.85 6.45 -8.63
CA LYS A 77 10.69 7.31 -8.85
C LYS A 77 9.75 6.79 -9.95
N TYR A 78 10.25 5.97 -10.87
CA TYR A 78 9.48 5.39 -11.96
C TYR A 78 8.82 4.05 -11.61
N GLU A 79 9.09 3.47 -10.44
CA GLU A 79 8.52 2.17 -10.03
C GLU A 79 6.98 2.17 -10.10
N LYS A 80 6.35 3.29 -9.71
CA LYS A 80 4.89 3.46 -9.81
C LYS A 80 4.38 3.44 -11.25
N ASN A 81 5.18 3.93 -12.21
CA ASN A 81 4.83 3.91 -13.62
C ASN A 81 4.97 2.51 -14.20
N PHE A 82 5.99 1.74 -13.77
CA PHE A 82 6.11 0.32 -14.09
C PHE A 82 4.91 -0.48 -13.59
N ARG A 83 4.50 -0.28 -12.33
CA ARG A 83 3.29 -0.93 -11.78
C ARG A 83 2.03 -0.57 -12.55
N LYS A 84 1.87 0.70 -12.95
CA LYS A 84 0.75 1.15 -13.79
C LYS A 84 0.74 0.48 -15.17
N GLY A 85 1.90 0.20 -15.75
CA GLY A 85 2.03 -0.48 -17.03
C GLY A 85 2.14 -2.00 -16.92
N LEU A 86 1.95 -2.58 -15.74
CA LEU A 86 2.12 -4.01 -15.49
C LEU A 86 3.50 -4.55 -15.93
N LEU A 87 4.51 -3.69 -15.87
CA LEU A 87 5.89 -4.00 -16.25
C LEU A 87 6.58 -4.70 -15.07
N ASN A 88 6.31 -5.99 -14.95
CA ASN A 88 6.83 -6.87 -13.90
C ASN A 88 8.09 -7.62 -14.36
N ASP A 89 8.66 -8.42 -13.46
CA ASP A 89 9.89 -9.19 -13.66
C ASP A 89 9.83 -10.14 -14.86
N GLN A 90 8.65 -10.65 -15.22
CA GLN A 90 8.44 -11.54 -16.38
C GLN A 90 8.43 -10.77 -17.70
N THR A 91 7.91 -9.55 -17.70
CA THR A 91 7.86 -8.66 -18.88
C THR A 91 9.11 -7.80 -19.03
N LEU A 92 9.92 -7.67 -17.98
CA LEU A 92 11.22 -7.02 -17.96
C LEU A 92 12.12 -7.38 -19.16
N PRO A 93 12.31 -8.67 -19.52
CA PRO A 93 13.06 -9.04 -20.74
C PRO A 93 12.41 -8.63 -22.06
N LEU A 94 11.09 -8.44 -22.08
CA LEU A 94 10.32 -8.09 -23.27
C LEU A 94 10.13 -6.57 -23.41
N LEU A 95 10.78 -5.78 -22.55
CA LEU A 95 10.68 -4.33 -22.56
C LEU A 95 11.23 -3.77 -23.87
N THR A 96 10.40 -2.94 -24.48
CA THR A 96 10.74 -2.16 -25.67
C THR A 96 10.69 -0.67 -25.33
N ASP A 97 11.33 0.11 -26.20
CA ASP A 97 11.28 1.57 -26.13
C ASP A 97 9.85 2.11 -26.13
N SER A 98 8.96 1.47 -26.90
CA SER A 98 7.53 1.78 -26.96
C SER A 98 6.81 1.48 -25.64
N ALA A 99 7.04 0.31 -25.04
CA ALA A 99 6.42 -0.06 -23.76
C ALA A 99 6.81 0.92 -22.64
N LEU A 100 8.08 1.36 -22.60
CA LEU A 100 8.53 2.36 -21.64
C LEU A 100 7.97 3.76 -21.93
N ARG A 101 7.72 4.09 -23.20
CA ARG A 101 7.04 5.33 -23.59
C ARG A 101 5.59 5.35 -23.09
N ASP A 102 4.89 4.23 -23.19
CA ASP A 102 3.47 4.12 -22.80
C ASP A 102 3.28 4.33 -21.29
N VAL A 103 4.26 3.92 -20.48
CA VAL A 103 4.31 4.22 -19.04
C VAL A 103 4.87 5.60 -18.70
N LYS A 104 4.96 6.51 -19.67
CA LYS A 104 5.43 7.90 -19.48
C LYS A 104 6.86 8.02 -18.96
N ILE A 105 7.74 7.09 -19.29
CA ILE A 105 9.15 7.21 -18.95
C ILE A 105 9.85 8.07 -20.02
N PRO A 106 10.61 9.11 -19.61
CA PRO A 106 11.30 9.99 -20.54
C PRO A 106 12.43 9.25 -21.30
N PRO A 107 12.86 9.79 -22.45
CA PRO A 107 13.79 9.11 -23.35
C PRO A 107 15.17 8.80 -22.73
N GLY A 108 15.67 9.62 -21.79
CA GLY A 108 16.95 9.36 -21.12
C GLY A 108 16.96 8.07 -20.28
N PRO A 109 16.10 7.97 -19.25
CA PRO A 109 15.97 6.75 -18.44
C PRO A 109 15.64 5.49 -19.25
N ARG A 110 14.89 5.63 -20.34
CA ARG A 110 14.57 4.52 -21.25
C ARG A 110 15.81 3.82 -21.79
N LEU A 111 16.79 4.60 -22.23
CA LEU A 111 18.04 4.05 -22.77
C LEU A 111 18.82 3.30 -21.69
N LEU A 112 18.87 3.84 -20.46
CA LEU A 112 19.54 3.18 -19.34
C LEU A 112 18.91 1.84 -18.97
N ILE A 113 17.58 1.77 -18.95
CA ILE A 113 16.83 0.54 -18.67
C ILE A 113 17.09 -0.49 -19.78
N LEU A 114 16.96 -0.10 -21.04
CA LEU A 114 17.18 -1.01 -22.18
C LEU A 114 18.63 -1.48 -22.27
N ASP A 115 19.61 -0.62 -21.98
CA ASP A 115 21.03 -0.99 -21.92
C ASP A 115 21.30 -2.02 -20.81
N GLN A 116 20.74 -1.78 -19.61
CA GLN A 116 20.89 -2.70 -18.48
C GLN A 116 20.31 -4.09 -18.77
N ILE A 117 19.14 -4.17 -19.43
CA ILE A 117 18.51 -5.44 -19.80
C ILE A 117 19.34 -6.18 -20.86
N LYS A 118 19.90 -5.45 -21.83
CA LYS A 118 20.79 -6.04 -22.85
C LYS A 118 22.09 -6.57 -22.25
N ARG A 119 22.63 -5.86 -21.26
CA ARG A 119 23.93 -6.15 -20.64
C ARG A 119 23.86 -7.30 -19.64
N ASP A 120 22.71 -7.50 -18.98
CA ASP A 120 22.52 -8.55 -17.99
C ASP A 120 21.26 -9.38 -18.29
N PRO A 121 21.35 -10.38 -19.18
CA PRO A 121 20.26 -11.34 -19.40
C PRO A 121 20.04 -12.25 -18.17
N GLY A 122 20.93 -12.23 -17.17
CA GLY A 122 20.80 -12.97 -15.91
C GLY A 122 19.72 -12.40 -14.99
N LEU A 123 19.40 -11.10 -15.11
CA LEU A 123 18.23 -10.47 -14.48
C LEU A 123 16.89 -11.09 -14.94
N VAL A 124 16.89 -11.85 -16.03
CA VAL A 124 15.73 -12.56 -16.59
C VAL A 124 15.63 -14.00 -16.07
N ARG A 125 16.75 -14.55 -15.57
CA ARG A 125 16.88 -15.92 -15.06
C ARG A 125 17.06 -15.90 -13.54
N ALA A 126 16.15 -15.28 -12.81
CA ALA A 126 16.00 -15.66 -11.41
C ALA A 126 15.28 -17.02 -11.38
N LYS A 127 15.94 -18.00 -10.76
CA LYS A 127 15.57 -19.40 -10.69
C LYS A 127 14.41 -19.64 -9.75
#